data_AF-A0A8X7ML90-F1
#
_entry.id   AF-A0A8X7ML90-F1
#
_cell.length_a   1.000
_cell.length_b   1.000
_cell.length_c   1.000
_cell.angle_alpha   90.00
_cell.angle_beta   90.00
_cell.angle_gamma   90.00
#
_symmetry.space_group_name_H-M   'P 1'
#
loop_
_entity.id
_entity.type
_entity.pdbx_description
1 polymer ?
#
loop_
_entity_poly.entity_id
_entity_poly.type
_entity_poly.pdbx_seq_one_letter_code
_entity_poly.pdbx_strand_id
1 'polypeptide(L)'
;IAQVVSGIARIELPLNSWPELLPFLFSAAESPDAAHRQSAIFVFYTVLETFVEDEPSGLAQYLPQIMATFSKALQDWESLEVRITTVRGLGKVAESVDEESPNDFAALQGAVPAMVQVLNQCFERTHAEGTKNIFAVFEILLQIDS
;
A
#
# COMPACT_ATOMS: atom_id res chain seq x y z
N ILE A 1 -7.70 11.87 -11.12
CA ILE A 1 -7.57 10.63 -11.94
C ILE A 1 -7.56 9.41 -11.04
N ALA A 2 -6.68 9.31 -10.02
CA ALA A 2 -6.67 8.16 -9.13
C ALA A 2 -8.03 7.86 -8.46
N GLN A 3 -8.75 8.86 -7.93
CA GLN A 3 -10.09 8.62 -7.36
C GLN A 3 -11.11 8.08 -8.39
N VAL A 4 -10.97 8.43 -9.67
CA VAL A 4 -11.80 7.89 -10.74
C VAL A 4 -11.42 6.43 -11.01
N VAL A 5 -10.12 6.14 -11.09
CA VAL A 5 -9.60 4.77 -11.25
C VAL A 5 -10.04 3.88 -10.10
N SER A 6 -9.97 4.37 -8.86
CA SER A 6 -10.43 3.62 -7.68
C SER A 6 -11.94 3.41 -7.65
N GLY A 7 -12.71 4.42 -8.06
CA GLY A 7 -14.17 4.30 -8.19
C GLY A 7 -14.59 3.25 -9.22
N ILE A 8 -13.87 3.16 -10.34
CA ILE A 8 -14.06 2.11 -11.35
C ILE A 8 -13.57 0.77 -10.78
N ALA A 9 -12.39 0.72 -10.16
CA ALA A 9 -11.82 -0.49 -9.60
C ALA A 9 -12.75 -1.16 -8.57
N ARG A 10 -13.43 -0.39 -7.71
CA ARG A 10 -14.44 -0.93 -6.77
C ARG A 10 -15.53 -1.73 -7.47
N ILE A 11 -15.99 -1.26 -8.62
CA ILE A 11 -17.10 -1.89 -9.37
C ILE A 11 -16.58 -3.07 -10.19
N GLU A 12 -15.43 -2.89 -10.84
CA GLU A 12 -14.95 -3.80 -11.89
C GLU A 12 -14.05 -4.92 -11.36
N LEU A 13 -13.27 -4.71 -10.30
CA LEU A 13 -12.39 -5.75 -9.74
C LEU A 13 -13.16 -6.96 -9.15
N PRO A 14 -14.31 -6.85 -8.45
CA PRO A 14 -15.00 -8.03 -7.89
C PRO A 14 -15.66 -8.85 -8.99
N LEU A 15 -16.02 -8.18 -10.08
CA LEU A 15 -16.58 -8.77 -11.28
C LEU A 15 -15.48 -9.32 -12.22
N ASN A 16 -14.20 -9.10 -11.88
CA ASN A 16 -13.03 -9.37 -12.72
C ASN A 16 -13.15 -8.73 -14.13
N SER A 17 -13.84 -7.60 -14.22
CA SER A 17 -14.16 -6.90 -15.46
C SER A 17 -13.06 -5.93 -15.92
N TRP A 18 -12.05 -5.69 -15.07
CA TRP A 18 -10.84 -4.95 -15.44
C TRP A 18 -9.54 -5.71 -15.10
N PRO A 19 -9.30 -6.86 -15.75
CA PRO A 19 -8.17 -7.74 -15.42
C PRO A 19 -6.80 -7.08 -15.69
N GLU A 20 -6.73 -6.05 -16.53
CA GLU A 20 -5.48 -5.36 -16.87
C GLU A 20 -5.03 -4.35 -15.81
N LEU A 21 -5.89 -3.98 -14.84
CA LEU A 21 -5.59 -2.93 -13.87
C LEU A 21 -4.36 -3.27 -13.03
N LEU A 22 -4.36 -4.42 -12.35
CA LEU A 22 -3.24 -4.82 -11.48
C LEU A 22 -1.92 -4.99 -12.26
N PRO A 23 -1.87 -5.71 -13.41
CA PRO A 23 -0.69 -5.74 -14.25
C PRO A 23 -0.15 -4.36 -14.64
N PHE A 24 -1.04 -3.43 -15.02
CA PHE A 24 -0.64 -2.05 -15.34
C PHE A 24 -0.03 -1.34 -14.13
N LEU A 25 -0.66 -1.44 -12.95
CA LEU A 25 -0.16 -0.81 -11.74
C LEU A 25 1.20 -1.37 -11.30
N PHE A 26 1.41 -2.69 -11.40
CA PHE A 26 2.71 -3.30 -11.11
C PHE A 26 3.80 -2.75 -12.04
N SER A 27 3.52 -2.63 -13.34
CA SER A 27 4.48 -2.06 -14.29
C SER A 27 4.74 -0.57 -14.02
N ALA A 28 3.70 0.21 -13.72
CA ALA A 28 3.82 1.64 -13.45
C ALA A 28 4.58 1.93 -12.14
N ALA A 29 4.48 1.05 -11.13
CA ALA A 29 5.24 1.15 -9.89
C ALA A 29 6.76 0.95 -10.08
N GLU A 30 7.20 0.34 -11.18
CA GLU A 30 8.62 0.16 -11.54
C GLU A 30 9.12 1.19 -12.58
N SER A 31 8.27 2.17 -12.94
CA SER A 31 8.60 3.21 -13.92
C SER A 31 9.84 4.03 -13.51
N PRO A 32 10.71 4.44 -14.45
CA PRO A 32 11.79 5.37 -14.15
C PRO A 32 11.29 6.75 -13.70
N ASP A 33 10.05 7.11 -14.05
CA ASP A 33 9.40 8.37 -13.65
C ASP A 33 8.70 8.26 -12.28
N ALA A 34 9.10 9.09 -11.32
CA ALA A 34 8.50 9.16 -9.98
C ALA A 34 7.00 9.47 -9.98
N ALA A 35 6.50 10.28 -10.91
CA ALA A 35 5.08 10.61 -10.98
C ALA A 35 4.23 9.39 -11.34
N HIS A 36 4.76 8.52 -12.21
CA HIS A 36 4.12 7.24 -12.53
C HIS A 36 4.12 6.31 -11.32
N ARG A 37 5.26 6.17 -10.63
CA ARG A 37 5.35 5.35 -9.42
C ARG A 37 4.38 5.84 -8.34
N GLN A 38 4.36 7.15 -8.10
CA GLN A 38 3.44 7.79 -7.15
C GLN A 38 1.98 7.51 -7.50
N SER A 39 1.61 7.69 -8.77
CA SER A 39 0.24 7.46 -9.22
C SER A 39 -0.15 5.98 -9.06
N ALA A 40 0.74 5.06 -9.38
CA ALA A 40 0.51 3.62 -9.24
C ALA A 40 0.31 3.21 -7.78
N ILE A 41 1.23 3.61 -6.89
CA ILE A 41 1.17 3.30 -5.46
C ILE A 41 -0.07 3.93 -4.82
N PHE A 42 -0.44 5.15 -5.21
CA PHE A 42 -1.65 5.79 -4.71
C PHE A 42 -2.92 5.06 -5.16
N VAL A 43 -2.98 4.60 -6.42
CA VAL A 43 -4.10 3.76 -6.87
C VAL A 43 -4.12 2.43 -6.14
N PHE A 44 -2.98 1.75 -5.92
CA PHE A 44 -2.93 0.54 -5.09
C PHE A 44 -3.50 0.80 -3.70
N TYR A 45 -3.06 1.87 -3.03
CA TYR A 45 -3.57 2.24 -1.72
C TYR A 45 -5.09 2.42 -1.71
N THR A 46 -5.65 3.19 -2.65
CA THR A 46 -7.10 3.41 -2.68
C THR A 46 -7.87 2.16 -3.09
N VAL A 47 -7.31 1.32 -3.97
CA VAL A 47 -7.90 0.01 -4.29
C VAL A 47 -7.95 -0.83 -3.03
N LEU A 48 -6.84 -1.00 -2.30
CA LEU A 48 -6.82 -1.74 -1.03
C LEU A 48 -7.84 -1.18 -0.03
N GLU A 49 -7.90 0.14 0.13
CA GLU A 49 -8.86 0.81 1.01
C GLU A 49 -10.31 0.49 0.65
N THR A 50 -10.62 0.43 -0.64
CA THR A 50 -12.00 0.20 -1.07
C THR A 50 -12.35 -1.29 -1.14
N PHE A 51 -11.37 -2.12 -1.49
CA PHE A 51 -11.60 -3.52 -1.84
C PHE A 51 -11.56 -4.44 -0.64
N VAL A 52 -10.70 -4.15 0.34
CA VAL A 52 -10.63 -4.91 1.59
C VAL A 52 -11.94 -4.78 2.37
N GLU A 53 -12.61 -3.62 2.31
CA GLU A 53 -13.90 -3.41 2.96
C GLU A 53 -15.04 -4.22 2.32
N ASP A 54 -15.07 -4.30 0.98
CA ASP A 54 -16.19 -4.90 0.23
C ASP A 54 -16.02 -6.41 -0.06
N GLU A 55 -14.79 -6.88 -0.30
CA GLU A 55 -14.52 -8.29 -0.68
C GLU A 55 -13.10 -8.73 -0.24
N PRO A 56 -12.94 -9.22 1.01
CA PRO A 56 -11.62 -9.50 1.60
C PRO A 56 -10.77 -10.54 0.85
N SER A 57 -11.39 -11.42 0.06
CA SER A 57 -10.68 -12.54 -0.58
C SER A 57 -10.16 -12.25 -2.00
N GLY A 58 -10.66 -11.21 -2.66
CA GLY A 58 -10.44 -10.98 -4.10
C GLY A 58 -9.03 -10.55 -4.46
N LEU A 59 -8.30 -9.98 -3.49
CA LEU A 59 -6.89 -9.60 -3.64
C LEU A 59 -5.92 -10.64 -3.08
N ALA A 60 -6.39 -11.70 -2.43
CA ALA A 60 -5.53 -12.67 -1.76
C ALA A 60 -4.49 -13.29 -2.70
N GLN A 61 -4.86 -13.61 -3.94
CA GLN A 61 -3.95 -14.16 -4.94
C GLN A 61 -2.84 -13.17 -5.38
N TYR A 62 -3.08 -11.86 -5.23
CA TYR A 62 -2.16 -10.81 -5.65
C TYR A 62 -1.32 -10.25 -4.49
N LEU A 63 -1.69 -10.54 -3.24
CA LEU A 63 -0.99 -10.06 -2.04
C LEU A 63 0.52 -10.28 -2.08
N PRO A 64 1.06 -11.46 -2.46
CA PRO A 64 2.51 -11.64 -2.53
C PRO A 64 3.21 -10.66 -3.48
N GLN A 65 2.58 -10.36 -4.62
CA GLN A 65 3.12 -9.43 -5.61
C GLN A 65 2.97 -7.96 -5.17
N ILE A 66 1.86 -7.62 -4.51
CA ILE A 66 1.65 -6.30 -3.90
C ILE A 66 2.71 -6.06 -2.83
N MET A 67 2.95 -7.01 -1.94
CA MET A 67 3.97 -6.92 -0.88
C MET A 67 5.38 -6.77 -1.46
N ALA A 68 5.72 -7.51 -2.51
CA ALA A 68 7.00 -7.34 -3.21
C ALA A 68 7.14 -5.94 -3.84
N THR A 69 6.05 -5.42 -4.42
CA THR A 69 6.00 -4.07 -5.00
C THR A 69 6.18 -3.00 -3.92
N PHE A 70 5.48 -3.14 -2.79
CA PHE A 70 5.56 -2.22 -1.66
C PHE A 70 6.93 -2.25 -0.98
N SER A 71 7.57 -3.42 -0.87
CA SER A 71 8.94 -3.53 -0.35
C SER A 71 9.93 -2.67 -1.17
N LYS A 72 9.80 -2.67 -2.50
CA LYS A 72 10.59 -1.80 -3.38
C LYS A 72 10.21 -0.32 -3.23
N ALA A 73 8.91 -0.02 -3.20
CA ALA A 73 8.41 1.37 -3.15
C ALA A 73 8.71 2.07 -1.81
N LEU A 74 8.80 1.34 -0.70
CA LEU A 74 9.31 1.86 0.58
C LEU A 74 10.74 2.40 0.48
N GLN A 75 11.52 1.90 -0.47
CA GLN A 75 12.90 2.28 -0.74
C GLN A 75 13.01 3.13 -2.02
N ASP A 76 11.91 3.77 -2.47
CA ASP A 76 11.94 4.67 -3.62
C ASP A 76 13.10 5.66 -3.47
N TRP A 77 13.96 5.78 -4.46
CA TRP A 77 15.20 6.55 -4.34
C TRP A 77 14.98 8.06 -4.49
N GLU A 78 13.84 8.46 -5.04
CA GLU A 78 13.57 9.84 -5.48
C GLU A 78 12.49 10.51 -4.62
N SER A 79 11.36 9.82 -4.43
CA SER A 79 10.12 10.42 -3.93
C SER A 79 9.80 9.98 -2.50
N LEU A 80 9.77 10.94 -1.58
CA LEU A 80 9.27 10.70 -0.24
C LEU A 80 7.76 10.40 -0.24
N GLU A 81 7.00 11.01 -1.15
CA GLU A 81 5.56 10.76 -1.27
C GLU A 81 5.25 9.32 -1.65
N VAL A 82 6.10 8.69 -2.47
CA VAL A 82 5.93 7.27 -2.84
C VAL A 82 6.07 6.44 -1.58
N ARG A 83 7.15 6.67 -0.83
CA ARG A 83 7.43 5.97 0.43
C ARG A 83 6.29 6.14 1.44
N ILE A 84 5.81 7.38 1.68
CA ILE A 84 4.70 7.67 2.59
C ILE A 84 3.42 6.94 2.14
N THR A 85 3.08 7.02 0.86
CA THR A 85 1.87 6.39 0.32
C THR A 85 1.95 4.87 0.41
N THR A 86 3.15 4.29 0.21
CA THR A 86 3.37 2.86 0.42
C THR A 86 3.15 2.46 1.88
N VAL A 87 3.60 3.25 2.85
CA VAL A 87 3.32 2.97 4.28
C VAL A 87 1.81 2.94 4.54
N ARG A 88 1.05 3.87 3.95
CA ARG A 88 -0.42 3.87 4.05
C ARG A 88 -1.05 2.62 3.41
N GLY A 89 -0.55 2.22 2.25
CA GLY A 89 -0.95 0.97 1.58
C GLY A 89 -0.71 -0.27 2.47
N LEU A 90 0.44 -0.34 3.14
CA LEU A 90 0.75 -1.42 4.08
C LEU A 90 -0.19 -1.46 5.28
N GLY A 91 -0.64 -0.30 5.77
CA GLY A 91 -1.69 -0.24 6.79
C GLY A 91 -2.99 -0.91 6.33
N LYS A 92 -3.39 -0.69 5.07
CA LYS A 92 -4.58 -1.34 4.49
C LYS A 92 -4.40 -2.83 4.26
N VAL A 93 -3.18 -3.27 3.92
CA VAL A 93 -2.88 -4.71 3.89
C VAL A 93 -2.97 -5.31 5.29
N ALA A 94 -2.47 -4.61 6.32
CA ALA A 94 -2.52 -5.11 7.70
C ALA A 94 -3.95 -5.33 8.19
N GLU A 95 -4.87 -4.42 7.88
CA GLU A 95 -6.30 -4.58 8.16
C GLU A 95 -6.93 -5.81 7.46
N SER A 96 -6.32 -6.31 6.39
CA SER A 96 -6.83 -7.45 5.61
C SER A 96 -6.14 -8.78 5.92
N VAL A 97 -5.12 -8.79 6.78
CA VAL A 97 -4.38 -10.03 7.06
C VAL A 97 -5.22 -10.95 7.94
N ASP A 98 -5.28 -12.22 7.54
CA ASP A 98 -5.88 -13.28 8.35
C ASP A 98 -4.97 -13.62 9.54
N GLU A 99 -5.49 -13.48 10.76
CA GLU A 99 -4.85 -13.85 12.04
C GLU A 99 -4.33 -15.30 12.03
N GLU A 100 -4.91 -16.18 11.22
CA GLU A 100 -4.51 -17.57 11.09
C GLU A 100 -3.40 -17.81 10.03
N SER A 101 -2.87 -16.75 9.39
CA SER A 101 -1.78 -16.81 8.41
C SER A 101 -0.45 -16.24 8.94
N PRO A 102 0.42 -17.07 9.58
CA PRO A 102 1.69 -16.62 10.15
C PRO A 102 2.63 -15.94 9.15
N ASN A 103 2.52 -16.29 7.86
CA ASN A 103 3.41 -15.77 6.83
C ASN A 103 3.12 -14.30 6.48
N ASP A 104 1.84 -13.92 6.48
CA ASP A 104 1.42 -12.57 6.15
C ASP A 104 1.78 -11.59 7.28
N PHE A 105 1.62 -12.04 8.53
CA PHE A 105 2.12 -11.33 9.71
C PHE A 105 3.63 -11.13 9.69
N ALA A 106 4.40 -12.17 9.37
CA ALA A 106 5.85 -12.07 9.30
C ALA A 106 6.32 -11.06 8.23
N ALA A 107 5.62 -10.99 7.09
CA ALA A 107 5.93 -10.02 6.03
C ALA A 107 5.67 -8.58 6.48
N LEU A 108 4.56 -8.32 7.18
CA LEU A 108 4.25 -7.01 7.75
C LEU A 108 5.25 -6.60 8.84
N GLN A 109 5.57 -7.50 9.77
CA GLN A 109 6.59 -7.27 10.80
C GLN A 109 7.95 -6.93 10.18
N GLY A 110 8.33 -7.63 9.10
CA GLY A 110 9.55 -7.35 8.35
C GLY A 110 9.58 -5.95 7.70
N ALA A 111 8.42 -5.35 7.44
CA ALA A 111 8.31 -4.01 6.85
C ALA A 111 8.43 -2.87 7.88
N VAL A 112 8.15 -3.14 9.17
CA VAL A 112 8.15 -2.12 10.24
C VAL A 112 9.45 -1.31 10.31
N PRO A 113 10.65 -1.91 10.26
CA PRO A 113 11.90 -1.14 10.28
C PRO A 113 11.99 -0.11 9.15
N ALA A 114 11.54 -0.47 7.95
CA ALA A 114 11.51 0.45 6.82
C ALA A 114 10.46 1.55 7.00
N MET A 115 9.29 1.25 7.55
CA MET A 115 8.27 2.27 7.87
C MET A 115 8.80 3.30 8.88
N VAL A 116 9.54 2.86 9.91
CA VAL A 116 10.19 3.74 10.89
C VAL A 116 11.24 4.62 10.21
N GLN A 117 12.00 4.09 9.24
CA GLN A 117 12.92 4.91 8.45
C GLN A 117 12.19 6.01 7.67
N VAL A 118 11.05 5.70 7.04
CA VAL A 118 10.24 6.71 6.34
C VAL A 118 9.69 7.76 7.31
N LEU A 119 9.29 7.36 8.53
CA LEU A 119 8.89 8.30 9.57
C LEU A 119 10.02 9.28 9.94
N ASN A 120 11.24 8.76 10.12
CA ASN A 120 12.42 9.60 10.40
C ASN A 120 12.69 10.58 9.26
N GLN A 121 12.59 10.14 8.01
CA GLN A 121 12.72 11.02 6.84
C GLN A 121 11.64 12.12 6.83
N CYS A 122 10.41 11.83 7.28
CA CYS A 122 9.37 12.84 7.43
C CYS A 122 9.76 13.88 8.49
N PHE A 123 10.33 13.46 9.63
CA PHE A 123 10.82 14.40 10.64
C PHE A 123 11.96 15.29 10.12
N GLU A 124 12.96 14.70 9.46
CA GLU A 124 14.10 15.43 8.87
C GLU A 124 13.64 16.50 7.87
N ARG A 125 12.57 16.22 7.11
CA ARG A 125 12.00 17.15 6.12
C ARG A 125 10.87 18.01 6.65
N THR A 126 10.56 17.94 7.95
CA THR A 126 9.43 18.67 8.58
C THR A 126 8.09 18.38 7.86
N HIS A 127 7.92 17.16 7.36
CA HIS A 127 6.76 16.75 6.57
C HIS A 127 5.59 16.31 7.46
N ALA A 128 4.89 17.29 8.03
CA ALA A 128 3.88 17.07 9.06
C ALA A 128 2.74 16.13 8.66
N GLU A 129 2.27 16.19 7.40
CA GLU A 129 1.19 15.32 6.93
C GLU A 129 1.66 13.86 6.82
N GLY A 130 2.85 13.63 6.28
CA GLY A 130 3.46 12.31 6.20
C GLY A 130 3.65 11.67 7.57
N THR A 131 4.14 12.45 8.54
CA THR A 131 4.27 12.01 9.93
C THR A 131 2.92 11.55 10.50
N LYS A 132 1.86 12.34 10.34
CA LYS A 132 0.51 11.97 10.82
C LYS A 132 0.00 10.69 10.15
N ASN A 133 0.16 10.59 8.84
CA ASN A 133 -0.27 9.42 8.08
C ASN A 133 0.44 8.14 8.56
N ILE A 134 1.75 8.21 8.83
CA ILE A 134 2.51 7.04 9.29
C ILE A 134 2.12 6.66 10.72
N PHE A 135 1.86 7.62 11.61
CA PHE A 135 1.36 7.32 12.96
C PHE A 135 0.01 6.60 12.94
N ALA A 136 -0.93 7.01 12.09
CA ALA A 136 -2.21 6.31 11.96
C ALA A 136 -2.02 4.84 11.54
N VAL A 137 -1.03 4.54 10.69
CA VAL A 137 -0.71 3.17 10.32
C VAL A 137 -0.11 2.38 11.50
N PHE A 138 0.75 3.00 12.31
CA PHE A 138 1.26 2.34 13.52
C PHE A 138 0.16 2.07 14.56
N GLU A 139 -0.83 2.95 14.68
CA GLU A 139 -1.99 2.71 15.54
C GLU A 139 -2.78 1.46 15.09
N ILE A 140 -2.99 1.30 13.78
CA ILE A 140 -3.62 0.10 13.20
C ILE A 140 -2.81 -1.16 13.55
N LEU A 141 -1.49 -1.13 13.33
CA LEU A 141 -0.63 -2.30 13.62
C LEU A 141 -0.65 -2.70 15.10
N LEU A 142 -0.70 -1.73 16.01
CA LEU A 142 -0.79 -2.00 17.45
C LEU A 142 -2.13 -2.62 17.85
N GLN A 143 -3.21 -2.27 17.16
CA GLN A 143 -4.53 -2.86 17.43
C GLN A 143 -4.60 -4.33 17.00
N ILE A 144 -3.88 -4.71 15.94
CA ILE A 144 -3.86 -6.10 15.44
C ILE A 144 -2.97 -7.00 16.31
N ASP A 145 -1.94 -6.46 16.97
CA ASP A 145 -1.04 -7.22 17.87
C ASP A 145 -1.63 -7.41 19.29
N SER A 146 -2.80 -6.84 19.59
CA SER A 146 -3.44 -6.83 20.93
C SER A 146 -4.51 -7.91 21.08
#